data_AF-A0A1V6TWF6-F1
#
_entry.id   AF-A0A1V6TWF6-F1
#
_cell.length_a   1.000
_cell.length_b   1.000
_cell.length_c   1.000
_cell.angle_alpha   90.00
_cell.angle_beta   90.00
_cell.angle_gamma   90.00
#
_symmetry.space_group_name_H-M   'P 1'
#
loop_
_entity.id
_entity.type
_entity.pdbx_description
1 polymer ?
#
loop_
_entity_poly.entity_id
_entity_poly.type
_entity_poly.pdbx_seq_one_letter_code
_entity_poly.pdbx_strand_id
1 'polypeptide(L)'
;MISRVNAWTLLYESSPALRNTIHAETTNDPSNGMTLLTDLHTWFGDFQLAFQATDRPNEYKVLTFKRATTVEPLIPDKVTSINAAREDMSLPSPVLLHCHCVKAKILHASGMGKAVEKFMREWEDLKQGGPML
;
A
#
# COMPACT_ATOMS: atom_id res chain seq x y z
N MET A 1 -13.77 1.02 -30.99
CA MET A 1 -13.88 1.97 -29.86
C MET A 1 -13.33 1.25 -28.63
N ILE A 2 -12.07 1.47 -28.28
CA ILE A 2 -11.49 0.86 -27.07
C ILE A 2 -12.03 1.67 -25.89
N SER A 3 -12.91 1.06 -25.09
CA SER A 3 -13.35 1.62 -23.82
C SER A 3 -12.10 1.93 -22.99
N ARG A 4 -11.83 3.20 -22.69
CA ARG A 4 -10.84 3.58 -21.69
C ARG A 4 -11.41 3.16 -20.33
N VAL A 5 -11.06 1.95 -19.90
CA VAL A 5 -11.27 1.54 -18.51
C VAL A 5 -10.47 2.53 -17.65
N ASN A 6 -11.15 3.31 -16.81
CA ASN A 6 -10.46 4.20 -15.89
C ASN A 6 -9.87 3.37 -14.73
N ALA A 7 -8.84 3.91 -14.07
CA ALA A 7 -8.12 3.19 -13.02
C ALA A 7 -9.03 2.74 -11.86
N TRP A 8 -10.07 3.52 -11.54
CA TRP A 8 -11.06 3.19 -10.51
C TRP A 8 -11.92 1.97 -10.88
N THR A 9 -12.36 1.87 -12.14
CA THR A 9 -13.11 0.71 -12.62
C THR A 9 -12.31 -0.58 -12.44
N LEU A 10 -11.05 -0.59 -12.88
CA LEU A 10 -10.18 -1.76 -12.74
C LEU A 10 -9.90 -2.08 -11.26
N LEU A 11 -9.69 -1.04 -10.44
CA LEU A 11 -9.47 -1.19 -9.00
C LEU A 11 -10.66 -1.87 -8.33
N TYR A 12 -11.88 -1.45 -8.65
CA TYR A 12 -13.08 -2.04 -8.07
C TYR A 12 -13.43 -3.42 -8.63
N GLU A 13 -13.12 -3.70 -9.89
CA GLU A 13 -13.31 -5.04 -10.47
C GLU A 13 -12.36 -6.06 -9.83
N SER A 14 -11.10 -5.69 -9.64
CA SER A 14 -10.11 -6.55 -8.98
C SER A 14 -10.25 -6.61 -7.46
N SER A 15 -10.95 -5.65 -6.84
CA SER A 15 -11.16 -5.59 -5.39
C SER A 15 -12.52 -4.98 -5.04
N PRO A 16 -13.62 -5.75 -5.18
CA PRO A 16 -14.98 -5.23 -5.03
C PRO A 16 -15.29 -4.56 -3.69
N ALA A 17 -14.65 -5.01 -2.61
CA ALA A 17 -14.80 -4.41 -1.27
C ALA A 17 -14.45 -2.91 -1.23
N LEU A 18 -13.60 -2.44 -2.16
CA LEU A 18 -13.21 -1.03 -2.24
C LEU A 18 -14.34 -0.12 -2.69
N ARG A 19 -15.38 -0.64 -3.37
CA ARG A 19 -16.52 0.16 -3.84
C ARG A 19 -17.26 0.89 -2.72
N ASN A 20 -17.21 0.34 -1.52
CA ASN A 20 -17.86 0.89 -0.33
C ASN A 20 -16.85 1.49 0.67
N THR A 21 -15.57 1.61 0.26
CA THR A 21 -14.48 2.00 1.17
C THR A 21 -13.79 3.29 0.73
N ILE A 22 -13.52 3.45 -0.57
CA ILE A 22 -12.77 4.59 -1.09
C ILE A 22 -13.36 5.05 -2.43
N HIS A 23 -13.40 6.36 -2.64
CA HIS A 23 -13.85 7.00 -3.86
C HIS A 23 -12.81 8.04 -4.33
N ALA A 24 -12.95 8.51 -5.57
CA ALA A 24 -12.01 9.49 -6.14
C ALA A 24 -11.99 10.80 -5.34
N GLU A 25 -13.14 11.17 -4.77
CA GLU A 25 -13.39 12.39 -4.01
C GLU A 25 -12.93 12.27 -2.56
N THR A 26 -12.72 11.04 -2.05
CA THR A 26 -12.38 10.76 -0.65
C THR A 26 -10.98 10.16 -0.48
N THR A 27 -10.11 10.32 -1.48
CA THR A 27 -8.72 9.81 -1.44
C THR A 27 -7.90 10.37 -0.28
N ASN A 28 -8.23 11.57 0.19
CA ASN A 28 -7.58 12.23 1.32
C ASN A 28 -8.23 11.93 2.69
N ASP A 29 -9.19 10.99 2.75
CA ASP A 29 -9.77 10.56 4.02
C ASP A 29 -8.68 9.95 4.92
N PRO A 30 -8.62 10.28 6.22
CA PRO A 30 -7.59 9.75 7.12
C PRO A 30 -7.59 8.22 7.23
N SER A 31 -8.72 7.55 6.96
CA SER A 31 -8.79 6.09 6.93
C SER A 31 -8.05 5.47 5.72
N ASN A 32 -7.70 6.27 4.71
CA ASN A 32 -6.80 5.91 3.61
C ASN A 32 -5.35 6.38 3.87
N GLY A 33 -5.08 7.01 5.01
CA GLY A 33 -3.77 7.52 5.39
C GLY A 33 -3.07 6.68 6.44
N MET A 34 -1.75 6.60 6.37
CA MET A 34 -0.91 6.20 7.49
C MET A 34 0.47 6.85 7.39
N THR A 35 1.10 7.09 8.53
CA THR A 35 2.48 7.61 8.58
C THR A 35 3.44 6.47 8.86
N LEU A 36 4.52 6.42 8.09
CA LEU A 36 5.59 5.43 8.21
C LEU A 36 6.94 6.14 8.19
N LEU A 37 7.96 5.51 8.77
CA LEU A 37 9.35 5.94 8.57
C LEU A 37 9.68 5.91 7.07
N THR A 38 10.54 6.81 6.60
CA THR A 38 10.83 7.01 5.17
C THR A 38 11.10 5.72 4.41
N ASP A 39 11.95 4.83 4.94
CA ASP A 39 12.24 3.55 4.29
C ASP A 39 11.02 2.63 4.23
N LEU A 40 10.24 2.56 5.31
CA LEU A 40 9.03 1.73 5.38
C LEU A 40 7.92 2.28 4.47
N HIS A 41 7.81 3.61 4.35
CA HIS A 41 6.89 4.27 3.44
C HIS A 41 7.19 3.88 1.98
N THR A 42 8.47 3.95 1.57
CA THR A 42 8.91 3.50 0.24
C THR A 42 8.59 2.02 0.03
N TRP A 43 8.92 1.17 1.01
CA TRP A 43 8.67 -0.27 0.86
C TRP A 43 7.18 -0.62 0.82
N PHE A 44 6.34 0.11 1.55
CA PHE A 44 4.89 -0.05 1.48
C PHE A 44 4.38 0.33 0.09
N GLY A 45 4.82 1.47 -0.46
CA GLY A 45 4.46 1.89 -1.83
C GLY A 45 4.92 0.91 -2.91
N ASP A 46 6.11 0.33 -2.75
CA ASP A 46 6.72 -0.63 -3.69
C ASP A 46 6.23 -2.08 -3.48
N PHE A 47 5.22 -2.29 -2.64
CA PHE A 47 4.71 -3.62 -2.26
C PHE A 47 5.76 -4.55 -1.65
N GLN A 48 6.86 -4.02 -1.11
CA GLN A 48 7.91 -4.76 -0.40
C GLN A 48 7.62 -4.93 1.10
N LEU A 49 6.64 -4.21 1.62
CA LEU A 49 6.13 -4.32 2.98
C LEU A 49 4.60 -4.34 2.94
N ALA A 50 3.96 -5.21 3.72
CA ALA A 50 2.50 -5.28 3.81
C ALA A 50 2.01 -5.64 5.22
N PHE A 51 0.77 -5.29 5.51
CA PHE A 51 0.10 -5.57 6.79
C PHE A 51 -0.97 -6.65 6.59
N GLN A 52 -0.73 -7.86 7.10
CA GLN A 52 -1.69 -8.95 7.04
C GLN A 52 -2.56 -8.98 8.29
N ALA A 53 -3.88 -8.90 8.11
CA ALA A 53 -4.83 -9.01 9.22
C ALA A 53 -4.63 -10.31 10.02
N THR A 54 -4.83 -10.20 11.33
CA THR A 54 -4.86 -11.33 12.26
C THR A 54 -6.29 -11.57 12.75
N ASP A 55 -6.47 -12.50 13.70
CA ASP A 55 -7.76 -12.75 14.34
C ASP A 55 -8.19 -11.63 15.29
N ARG A 56 -7.28 -10.67 15.57
CA ARG A 56 -7.54 -9.53 16.46
C ARG A 56 -7.82 -8.26 15.65
N PRO A 57 -8.88 -7.50 15.97
CA PRO A 57 -9.16 -6.23 15.31
C PRO A 57 -7.97 -5.28 15.38
N ASN A 58 -7.66 -4.64 14.25
CA ASN A 58 -6.56 -3.66 14.12
C ASN A 58 -5.15 -4.19 14.45
N GLU A 59 -4.98 -5.51 14.62
CA GLU A 59 -3.67 -6.16 14.75
C GLU A 59 -3.28 -6.80 13.42
N TYR A 60 -2.05 -6.54 12.99
CA TYR A 60 -1.51 -7.00 11.72
C TYR A 60 -0.16 -7.67 11.91
N LYS A 61 0.05 -8.80 11.23
CA LYS A 61 1.38 -9.35 10.98
C LYS A 61 2.06 -8.50 9.91
N VAL A 62 3.29 -8.07 10.18
CA VAL A 62 4.09 -7.35 9.18
C VAL A 62 4.75 -8.37 8.27
N LEU A 63 4.59 -8.19 6.96
CA LEU A 63 5.23 -9.01 5.93
C LEU A 63 6.28 -8.16 5.23
N THR A 64 7.52 -8.65 5.19
CA THR A 64 8.59 -8.11 4.36
C THR A 64 8.87 -9.06 3.21
N PHE A 65 9.04 -8.50 2.01
CA PHE A 65 9.38 -9.25 0.80
C PHE A 65 10.76 -8.86 0.24
N LYS A 66 11.33 -7.76 0.73
CA LYS A 66 12.69 -7.34 0.43
C LYS A 66 13.69 -8.20 1.20
N ARG A 67 14.88 -8.40 0.64
CA ARG A 67 16.00 -9.02 1.36
C ARG A 67 16.61 -8.05 2.37
N ALA A 68 17.21 -8.62 3.41
CA ALA A 68 17.84 -7.94 4.54
C ALA A 68 18.47 -6.59 4.22
N THR A 69 17.96 -5.57 4.91
CA THR A 69 18.52 -4.22 4.99
C THR A 69 18.79 -3.89 6.46
N THR A 70 19.44 -2.77 6.72
CA THR A 70 19.72 -2.29 8.08
C THR A 70 18.47 -2.04 8.92
N VAL A 71 17.32 -1.75 8.31
CA VAL A 71 16.07 -1.47 9.02
C VAL A 71 15.21 -2.71 9.26
N GLU A 72 15.42 -3.82 8.53
CA GLU A 72 14.61 -5.04 8.69
C GLU A 72 14.63 -5.61 10.12
N PRO A 73 15.78 -5.67 10.82
CA PRO A 73 15.81 -6.13 12.21
C PRO A 73 15.02 -5.28 13.20
N LEU A 74 14.66 -4.04 12.82
CA LEU A 74 13.87 -3.12 13.64
C LEU A 74 12.37 -3.23 13.39
N ILE A 75 11.95 -3.99 12.37
CA ILE A 75 10.55 -4.15 12.03
C ILE A 75 9.93 -5.20 12.97
N PRO A 76 8.87 -4.85 13.72
CA PRO A 76 8.21 -5.82 14.58
C PRO A 76 7.43 -6.83 13.75
N ASP A 77 7.38 -8.09 14.22
CA ASP A 77 6.60 -9.15 13.56
C ASP A 77 5.10 -8.83 13.49
N LYS A 78 4.61 -8.06 14.46
CA LYS A 78 3.22 -7.64 14.59
C LYS A 78 3.11 -6.20 15.04
N VAL A 79 2.08 -5.53 14.56
CA VAL A 79 1.70 -4.17 14.97
C VAL A 79 0.21 -4.12 15.30
N THR A 80 -0.17 -3.22 16.20
CA THR A 80 -1.58 -2.90 16.47
C THR A 80 -1.78 -1.41 16.22
N SER A 81 -2.74 -1.08 15.35
CA SER A 81 -3.12 0.31 15.14
C SER A 81 -4.00 0.77 16.30
N ILE A 82 -3.57 1.83 16.97
CA ILE A 82 -4.29 2.45 18.08
C ILE A 82 -4.57 3.91 17.74
N ASN A 83 -5.74 4.41 18.15
CA ASN A 83 -6.01 5.85 18.06
C ASN A 83 -5.34 6.52 19.27
N ALA A 84 -4.15 7.09 19.04
CA ALA A 84 -3.41 7.84 20.04
C ALA A 84 -3.58 9.36 19.90
N ALA A 85 -4.46 9.82 18.99
CA ALA A 85 -4.68 11.23 18.75
C ALA A 85 -5.53 11.86 19.87
N ARG A 86 -5.35 13.18 20.07
CA ARG A 86 -6.15 13.95 21.03
C ARG A 86 -7.60 14.11 20.59
N GLU A 87 -7.82 14.06 19.28
CA GLU A 87 -9.12 14.08 18.62
C GLU A 87 -9.33 12.73 17.92
N ASP A 88 -10.59 12.30 17.79
CA ASP A 88 -10.90 10.99 17.19
C ASP A 88 -10.53 10.99 15.70
N MET A 89 -9.36 10.45 15.38
CA MET A 89 -8.90 10.23 14.01
C MET A 89 -9.17 8.78 13.60
N SER A 90 -9.76 8.59 12.42
CA SER A 90 -10.00 7.25 11.89
C SER A 90 -8.70 6.49 11.72
N LEU A 91 -8.72 5.22 12.11
CA LEU A 91 -7.59 4.32 11.86
C LEU A 91 -7.51 3.95 10.38
N PRO A 92 -6.32 3.54 9.90
CA PRO A 92 -6.18 3.00 8.55
C PRO A 92 -7.18 1.85 8.32
N SER A 93 -7.93 1.93 7.23
CA SER A 93 -8.99 0.98 6.91
C SER A 93 -8.43 -0.44 6.77
N PRO A 94 -8.96 -1.42 7.52
CA PRO A 94 -8.57 -2.82 7.37
C PRO A 94 -8.81 -3.35 5.94
N VAL A 95 -9.82 -2.83 5.24
CA VAL A 95 -10.14 -3.23 3.86
C VAL A 95 -9.08 -2.74 2.88
N LEU A 96 -8.60 -1.50 3.05
CA LEU A 96 -7.52 -0.94 2.22
C LEU A 96 -6.21 -1.69 2.45
N LEU A 97 -5.88 -1.96 3.73
CA LEU A 97 -4.70 -2.74 4.09
C LEU A 97 -4.75 -4.16 3.56
N HIS A 98 -5.92 -4.81 3.64
CA HIS A 98 -6.11 -6.15 3.09
C HIS A 98 -5.91 -6.17 1.57
N CYS A 99 -6.51 -5.23 0.85
CA CYS A 99 -6.33 -5.08 -0.60
C CYS A 99 -4.85 -4.92 -0.97
N HIS A 100 -4.14 -4.02 -0.29
CA HIS A 100 -2.70 -3.83 -0.48
C HIS A 100 -1.92 -5.13 -0.24
N CYS A 101 -2.20 -5.81 0.88
CA CYS A 101 -1.52 -7.05 1.26
C CYS A 101 -1.73 -8.18 0.24
N VAL A 102 -2.96 -8.34 -0.27
CA VAL A 102 -3.25 -9.33 -1.32
C VAL A 102 -2.46 -9.01 -2.60
N LYS A 103 -2.43 -7.74 -3.01
CA LYS A 103 -1.66 -7.31 -4.18
C LYS A 103 -0.17 -7.55 -4.00
N ALA A 104 0.39 -7.20 -2.84
CA ALA A 104 1.79 -7.47 -2.52
C ALA A 104 2.11 -8.97 -2.67
N LYS A 105 1.30 -9.84 -2.05
CA LYS A 105 1.47 -11.30 -2.17
C LYS A 105 1.42 -11.79 -3.61
N ILE A 106 0.47 -11.31 -4.43
CA ILE A 106 0.35 -11.68 -5.84
C ILE A 106 1.57 -11.22 -6.64
N LEU A 107 2.01 -9.98 -6.46
CA LEU A 107 3.17 -9.43 -7.18
C LEU A 107 4.45 -10.19 -6.86
N HIS A 108 4.64 -10.60 -5.61
CA HIS A 108 5.79 -11.38 -5.19
C HIS A 108 5.71 -12.84 -5.63
N ALA A 109 4.55 -13.47 -5.49
CA ALA A 109 4.34 -14.86 -5.94
C ALA A 109 4.49 -15.01 -7.46
N SER A 110 4.10 -14.00 -8.24
CA SER A 110 4.23 -13.99 -9.70
C SER A 110 5.62 -13.54 -10.20
N GLY A 111 6.48 -13.01 -9.33
CA GLY A 111 7.75 -12.39 -9.72
C GLY A 111 7.60 -11.03 -10.42
N MET A 112 6.37 -10.52 -10.58
CA MET A 112 6.09 -9.22 -11.22
C MET A 112 6.44 -8.02 -10.34
N GLY A 113 6.71 -8.21 -9.05
CA GLY A 113 7.07 -7.13 -8.12
C GLY A 113 8.17 -6.21 -8.67
N LYS A 114 9.27 -6.78 -9.19
CA LYS A 114 10.38 -6.00 -9.76
C LYS A 114 10.01 -5.19 -11.01
N ALA A 115 9.10 -5.73 -11.83
CA ALA A 115 8.65 -5.05 -13.04
C ALA A 115 7.78 -3.83 -12.70
N VAL A 116 6.86 -3.99 -11.74
CA VAL A 116 6.03 -2.89 -11.23
C VAL A 116 6.88 -1.83 -10.55
N GLU A 117 7.79 -2.24 -9.67
CA GLU A 117 8.72 -1.34 -8.96
C GLU A 117 9.58 -0.51 -9.93
N LYS A 118 10.10 -1.14 -10.99
CA LYS A 118 10.84 -0.45 -12.05
C LYS A 118 9.95 0.57 -12.78
N PHE A 119 8.75 0.16 -13.19
CA PHE A 119 7.81 1.05 -13.87
C PHE A 119 7.44 2.27 -13.01
N MET A 120 7.21 2.08 -11.71
CA MET A 120 6.86 3.16 -10.79
C MET A 120 8.01 4.17 -10.66
N ARG A 121 9.26 3.71 -10.56
CA ARG A 121 10.43 4.60 -10.58
C ARG A 121 10.53 5.42 -11.87
N GLU A 122 10.47 4.75 -13.02
CA GLU A 122 10.55 5.41 -14.32
C GLU A 122 9.44 6.46 -14.49
N TRP A 123 8.25 6.17 -13.97
CA TRP A 123 7.14 7.11 -13.98
C TRP A 123 7.36 8.34 -13.11
N GLU A 124 7.92 8.18 -11.90
CA GLU A 124 8.26 9.32 -11.04
C GLU A 124 9.41 10.15 -11.60
N ASP A 125 10.43 9.53 -12.19
CA ASP A 125 11.52 10.22 -12.89
C ASP A 125 10.98 11.09 -14.04
N LEU A 126 10.00 10.58 -14.81
CA LEU A 126 9.35 11.35 -15.88
C LEU A 126 8.57 12.56 -15.38
N LYS A 127 7.91 12.46 -14.21
CA LYS A 127 7.16 13.58 -13.60
C LYS A 127 8.06 14.68 -13.07
N GLN A 128 9.27 14.35 -12.63
CA GLN A 128 10.21 15.31 -12.06
C GLN A 128 10.96 16.12 -13.14
N GLY A 129 10.59 15.96 -14.41
CA GLY A 129 11.30 16.49 -15.57
C GLY A 129 12.40 15.52 -15.93
N GLY A 130 12.25 14.87 -17.09
CA GLY A 130 13.22 13.88 -17.60
C GLY A 130 14.67 14.40 -17.57
N PRO A 131 15.67 13.52 -17.80
CA PRO A 131 17.08 13.86 -17.61
C PRO A 131 17.40 15.16 -18.33
N MET A 132 18.03 16.10 -17.61
CA MET A 132 18.72 17.24 -18.21
C MET A 132 19.79 16.68 -19.15
N LEU A 133 19.43 16.50 -20.42
CA LEU A 133 20.32 16.32 -21.55
C LEU A 133 20.11 17.47 -22.52
#